data_AF-A0A967SGY5-F1
#
_entry.id   AF-A0A967SGY5-F1
#
_cell.length_a   1.000
_cell.length_b   1.000
_cell.length_c   1.000
_cell.angle_alpha   90.00
_cell.angle_beta   90.00
_cell.angle_gamma   90.00
#
_symmetry.space_group_name_H-M   'P 1'
#
loop_
_entity.id
_entity.type
_entity.pdbx_description
1 polymer ?
#
loop_
_entity_poly.entity_id
_entity_poly.type
_entity_poly.pdbx_seq_one_letter_code
_entity_poly.pdbx_strand_id
1 'polypeptide(L)'
;MFDVTPLPVSPVPANIQPHVDAALARWEVVLTGDISPLTIPTDAFGSSACGGFGEAVNGTTLDDIIMMINIGPIDGQGNILGQAGPCAIRTGGPDAPLPVVGFLTLDSDDLEPLVGTETLTALIFHEMGHILGFGTLWSEIGLIEG
;
A
#
# COMPACT_ATOMS: atom_id res chain seq x y z
N MET A 1 -4.74 -8.08 -15.16
CA MET A 1 -5.92 -7.47 -14.51
C MET A 1 -5.33 -6.75 -13.33
N PHE A 2 -5.72 -5.50 -13.06
CA PHE A 2 -5.10 -4.76 -11.96
C PHE A 2 -5.02 -5.60 -10.68
N ASP A 3 -3.81 -5.85 -10.19
CA ASP A 3 -3.60 -6.52 -8.91
C ASP A 3 -2.75 -5.67 -7.96
N VAL A 4 -3.07 -5.77 -6.67
CA VAL A 4 -2.21 -5.23 -5.63
C VAL A 4 -1.55 -6.41 -4.95
N THR A 5 -0.26 -6.63 -5.20
CA THR A 5 0.48 -7.71 -4.56
C THR A 5 0.85 -7.31 -3.12
N PRO A 6 0.25 -7.92 -2.07
CA PRO A 6 0.63 -7.64 -0.70
C PRO A 6 1.98 -8.29 -0.36
N LEU A 7 2.86 -7.53 0.28
CA LEU A 7 4.16 -7.99 0.77
C LEU A 7 4.31 -7.69 2.27
N PRO A 8 3.93 -8.62 3.16
CA PRO A 8 4.20 -8.48 4.58
C PRO A 8 5.70 -8.38 4.86
N VAL A 9 6.15 -7.25 5.43
CA VAL A 9 7.55 -7.07 5.86
C VAL A 9 7.75 -7.54 7.31
N SER A 10 6.65 -7.81 8.00
CA SER A 10 6.52 -8.56 9.24
C SER A 10 5.25 -9.44 9.17
N PRO A 11 5.14 -10.52 9.96
CA PRO A 11 3.97 -11.39 9.91
C PRO A 11 2.67 -10.64 10.23
N VAL A 12 1.71 -10.67 9.32
CA VAL A 12 0.35 -10.12 9.57
C VAL A 12 -0.41 -11.08 10.50
N PRO A 13 -0.91 -10.62 11.65
CA PRO A 13 -1.73 -11.41 12.55
C PRO A 13 -2.98 -11.99 11.87
N ALA A 14 -3.37 -13.21 12.26
CA ALA A 14 -4.49 -13.92 11.66
C ALA A 14 -5.85 -13.23 11.83
N ASN A 15 -5.98 -12.36 12.84
CA ASN A 15 -7.16 -11.53 13.09
C ASN A 15 -7.17 -10.21 12.28
N ILE A 16 -6.09 -9.90 11.55
CA ILE A 16 -5.97 -8.74 10.65
C ILE A 16 -6.00 -9.18 9.19
N GLN A 17 -5.45 -10.35 8.86
CA GLN A 17 -5.37 -10.86 7.49
C GLN A 17 -6.71 -10.81 6.71
N PRO A 18 -7.86 -11.23 7.28
CA PRO A 18 -9.13 -11.14 6.56
C PRO A 18 -9.56 -9.71 6.20
N HIS A 19 -9.14 -8.71 6.98
CA HIS A 19 -9.42 -7.30 6.70
C HIS A 19 -8.54 -6.76 5.56
N VAL A 20 -7.29 -7.22 5.49
CA VAL A 20 -6.39 -6.94 4.34
C VAL A 20 -6.98 -7.53 3.06
N ASP A 21 -7.36 -8.81 3.11
CA ASP A 21 -7.94 -9.51 1.96
C ASP A 21 -9.24 -8.84 1.47
N ALA A 22 -10.11 -8.42 2.41
CA ALA A 22 -11.35 -7.73 2.09
C ALA A 22 -11.13 -6.34 1.46
N ALA A 23 -10.13 -5.60 1.93
CA ALA A 23 -9.76 -4.30 1.36
C ALA A 23 -9.17 -4.43 -0.05
N LEU A 24 -8.29 -5.43 -0.26
CA LEU A 24 -7.73 -5.79 -1.56
C LEU A 24 -8.83 -6.12 -2.57
N ALA A 25 -9.70 -7.08 -2.23
CA ALA A 25 -10.79 -7.51 -3.08
C ALA A 25 -11.71 -6.35 -3.48
N ARG A 26 -11.90 -5.37 -2.59
CA ARG A 26 -12.72 -4.19 -2.89
C ARG A 26 -12.07 -3.25 -3.90
N TRP A 27 -10.76 -3.04 -3.82
CA TRP A 27 -10.03 -2.21 -4.78
C TRP A 27 -9.91 -2.88 -6.15
N GLU A 28 -9.59 -4.16 -6.19
CA GLU A 28 -9.39 -4.93 -7.44
C GLU A 28 -10.69 -5.06 -8.27
N VAL A 29 -11.87 -4.96 -7.65
CA VAL A 29 -13.14 -4.89 -8.40
C VAL A 29 -13.33 -3.55 -9.12
N VAL A 30 -12.72 -2.48 -8.62
CA VAL A 30 -12.87 -1.11 -9.16
C VAL A 30 -11.76 -0.80 -10.15
N LEU A 31 -10.56 -1.30 -9.92
CA LEU A 31 -9.40 -1.09 -10.78
C LEU A 31 -9.37 -2.17 -11.87
N THR A 32 -9.85 -1.82 -13.07
CA THR A 32 -10.01 -2.80 -14.15
C THR A 32 -8.91 -2.73 -15.21
N GLY A 33 -8.01 -1.75 -15.15
CA GLY A 33 -6.92 -1.55 -16.09
C GLY A 33 -5.75 -2.50 -15.82
N ASP A 34 -5.12 -3.01 -16.86
CA ASP A 34 -3.92 -3.85 -16.76
C ASP A 34 -2.69 -3.00 -17.08
N ILE A 35 -1.66 -3.04 -16.24
CA ILE A 35 -0.41 -2.32 -16.46
C ILE A 35 0.69 -3.30 -16.84
N SER A 36 1.66 -2.85 -17.63
CA SER A 36 2.80 -3.71 -17.96
C SER A 36 3.62 -4.09 -16.71
N PRO A 37 3.99 -5.37 -16.55
CA PRO A 37 4.87 -5.82 -15.48
C PRO A 37 6.17 -5.01 -15.41
N LEU A 38 6.69 -4.82 -14.21
CA LEU A 38 7.97 -4.13 -13.97
C LEU A 38 8.86 -5.02 -13.10
N THR A 39 10.17 -4.98 -13.35
CA THR A 39 11.18 -5.54 -12.44
C THR A 39 11.88 -4.41 -11.71
N ILE A 40 11.89 -4.46 -10.38
CA ILE A 40 12.61 -3.52 -9.53
C ILE A 40 14.09 -3.94 -9.51
N PRO A 41 15.04 -3.02 -9.79
CA PRO A 41 16.47 -3.32 -9.66
C PRO A 41 16.84 -3.82 -8.25
N THR A 42 17.90 -4.63 -8.14
CA THR A 42 18.32 -5.25 -6.87
C THR A 42 18.86 -4.26 -5.84
N ASP A 43 19.13 -3.03 -6.23
CA ASP A 43 19.70 -1.95 -5.42
C ASP A 43 18.86 -0.65 -5.52
N ALA A 44 17.59 -0.76 -5.94
CA ALA A 44 16.73 0.40 -6.15
C ALA A 44 16.42 1.16 -4.86
N PHE A 45 16.23 0.44 -3.76
CA PHE A 45 15.89 1.01 -2.46
C PHE A 45 16.93 0.66 -1.40
N GLY A 46 17.28 1.62 -0.54
CA GLY A 46 18.07 1.38 0.66
C GLY A 46 17.19 1.14 1.89
N SER A 47 17.80 0.71 2.99
CA SER A 47 17.14 0.34 4.26
C SER A 47 16.30 1.42 4.94
N SER A 48 16.44 2.70 4.59
CA SER A 48 15.59 3.78 5.12
C SER A 48 14.43 4.17 4.19
N ALA A 49 14.37 3.63 2.97
CA ALA A 49 13.31 3.93 2.02
C ALA A 49 11.99 3.28 2.42
N CYS A 50 10.87 3.84 1.96
CA CYS A 50 9.53 3.29 2.14
C CYS A 50 9.17 2.96 3.61
N GLY A 51 9.45 3.90 4.53
CA GLY A 51 9.21 3.67 5.97
C GLY A 51 10.21 2.71 6.63
N GLY A 52 11.34 2.43 5.98
CA GLY A 52 12.38 1.53 6.49
C GLY A 52 12.37 0.12 5.91
N PHE A 53 11.56 -0.12 4.87
CA PHE A 53 11.30 -1.46 4.33
C PHE A 53 11.59 -1.62 2.84
N GLY A 54 12.06 -0.57 2.15
CA GLY A 54 12.21 -0.59 0.70
C GLY A 54 13.08 -1.71 0.14
N GLU A 55 14.07 -2.20 0.89
CA GLU A 55 14.90 -3.34 0.47
C GLU A 55 14.08 -4.63 0.21
N ALA A 56 12.91 -4.78 0.84
CA ALA A 56 12.06 -5.96 0.69
C ALA A 56 11.53 -6.15 -0.75
N VAL A 57 11.47 -5.07 -1.55
CA VAL A 57 11.00 -5.12 -2.94
C VAL A 57 12.14 -5.12 -3.97
N ASN A 58 13.40 -5.04 -3.54
CA ASN A 58 14.52 -5.07 -4.49
C ASN A 58 14.61 -6.43 -5.21
N GLY A 59 14.78 -6.39 -6.54
CA GLY A 59 14.89 -7.59 -7.35
C GLY A 59 13.56 -8.33 -7.59
N THR A 60 12.44 -7.80 -7.11
CA THR A 60 11.13 -8.40 -7.36
C THR A 60 10.60 -7.99 -8.73
N THR A 61 9.82 -8.88 -9.33
CA THR A 61 8.99 -8.57 -10.50
C THR A 61 7.56 -8.55 -10.04
N LEU A 62 6.84 -7.51 -10.43
CA LEU A 62 5.45 -7.29 -10.08
C LEU A 62 4.62 -7.04 -11.33
N ASP A 63 3.38 -7.48 -11.25
CA ASP A 63 2.30 -7.02 -12.11
C ASP A 63 1.60 -5.89 -11.34
N ASP A 64 1.32 -4.77 -12.02
CA ASP A 64 0.75 -3.54 -11.46
C ASP A 64 1.51 -2.87 -10.27
N ILE A 65 1.24 -3.23 -9.01
CA ILE A 65 1.76 -2.57 -7.78
C ILE A 65 2.06 -3.56 -6.62
N ILE A 66 3.17 -3.35 -5.89
CA ILE A 66 3.44 -4.00 -4.60
C ILE A 66 3.06 -3.08 -3.44
N MET A 67 2.33 -3.63 -2.47
CA MET A 67 2.04 -2.97 -1.19
C MET A 67 2.81 -3.67 -0.07
N MET A 68 3.84 -3.01 0.48
CA MET A 68 4.50 -3.49 1.70
C MET A 68 3.60 -3.26 2.90
N ILE A 69 3.42 -4.29 3.75
CA ILE A 69 2.56 -4.23 4.93
C ILE A 69 3.40 -4.41 6.19
N ASN A 70 3.38 -3.41 7.06
CA ASN A 70 3.98 -3.43 8.39
C ASN A 70 2.91 -3.21 9.46
N ILE A 71 3.10 -3.85 10.62
CA ILE A 71 2.33 -3.59 11.84
C ILE A 71 3.34 -3.30 12.94
N GLY A 72 3.32 -2.08 13.46
CA GLY A 72 4.28 -1.61 14.44
C GLY A 72 3.92 -0.22 14.95
N PRO A 73 4.62 0.28 15.98
CA PRO A 73 4.28 1.56 16.61
C PRO A 73 4.54 2.73 15.65
N ILE A 74 3.64 3.71 15.63
CA ILE A 74 3.82 4.97 14.89
C ILE A 74 4.03 6.11 15.88
N ASP A 75 3.04 6.40 16.72
CA ASP A 75 3.09 7.54 17.67
C ASP A 75 2.65 7.20 19.10
N GLY A 76 2.36 5.94 19.38
CA GLY A 76 1.93 5.45 20.68
C GLY A 76 0.42 5.30 20.73
N GLN A 77 -0.16 5.30 21.92
CA GLN A 77 -1.61 5.15 22.05
C GLN A 77 -2.36 6.44 21.68
N GLY A 78 -3.28 6.32 20.74
CA GLY A 78 -4.15 7.35 20.21
C GLY A 78 -3.54 8.12 19.05
N ASN A 79 -4.40 8.80 18.29
CA ASN A 79 -4.11 9.59 17.09
C ASN A 79 -4.03 8.77 15.80
N ILE A 80 -2.84 8.30 15.40
CA ILE A 80 -2.62 7.74 14.07
C ILE A 80 -2.90 6.23 14.08
N LEU A 81 -4.04 5.85 13.50
CA LEU A 81 -4.40 4.43 13.37
C LEU A 81 -3.55 3.69 12.32
N GLY A 82 -3.04 4.42 11.33
CA GLY A 82 -2.21 3.91 10.25
C GLY A 82 -1.69 5.02 9.36
N GLN A 83 -0.70 4.68 8.55
CA GLN A 83 -0.14 5.56 7.54
C GLN A 83 0.21 4.76 6.28
N ALA A 84 -0.04 5.35 5.12
CA ALA A 84 0.33 4.76 3.87
C ALA A 84 0.64 5.80 2.79
N GLY A 85 1.29 5.35 1.74
CA GLY A 85 1.56 6.20 0.58
C GLY A 85 2.38 5.52 -0.50
N PRO A 86 2.51 6.18 -1.66
CA PRO A 86 3.38 5.72 -2.71
C PRO A 86 4.83 5.87 -2.27
N CYS A 87 5.63 4.83 -2.43
CA CYS A 87 7.08 4.89 -2.27
C CYS A 87 7.80 5.12 -3.60
N ALA A 88 7.29 4.53 -4.68
CA ALA A 88 7.82 4.72 -6.03
C ALA A 88 6.71 4.73 -7.06
N ILE A 89 6.96 5.46 -8.14
CA ILE A 89 6.07 5.63 -9.29
C ILE A 89 6.77 5.18 -10.57
N ARG A 90 5.99 4.83 -11.59
CA ARG A 90 6.48 4.64 -12.95
C ARG A 90 6.91 5.99 -13.52
N THR A 91 8.11 6.06 -14.08
CA THR A 91 8.68 7.32 -14.60
C THR A 91 8.66 7.41 -16.13
N GLY A 92 8.19 6.37 -16.83
CA GLY A 92 8.07 6.37 -18.29
C GLY A 92 7.06 5.33 -18.79
N GLY A 93 6.68 5.47 -20.06
CA GLY A 93 5.63 4.65 -20.69
C GLY A 93 4.22 5.25 -20.51
N PRO A 94 3.19 4.59 -21.05
CA PRO A 94 1.80 5.06 -21.00
C PRO A 94 1.20 5.04 -19.59
N ASP A 95 1.77 4.24 -18.69
CA ASP A 95 1.28 4.01 -17.33
C ASP A 95 1.95 4.93 -16.29
N ALA A 96 2.84 5.84 -16.71
CA ALA A 96 3.41 6.84 -15.83
C ALA A 96 2.41 8.00 -15.63
N PRO A 97 2.28 8.57 -14.41
CA PRO A 97 3.08 8.33 -13.22
C PRO A 97 2.38 7.45 -12.15
N LEU A 98 1.84 6.29 -12.54
CA LEU A 98 1.13 5.43 -11.57
C LEU A 98 2.09 4.82 -10.53
N PRO A 99 1.66 4.65 -9.26
CA PRO A 99 2.44 3.98 -8.23
C PRO A 99 2.81 2.55 -8.62
N VAL A 100 3.99 2.13 -8.21
CA VAL A 100 4.52 0.77 -8.44
C VAL A 100 4.98 0.10 -7.15
N VAL A 101 5.33 0.90 -6.14
CA VAL A 101 5.58 0.44 -4.77
C VAL A 101 4.87 1.38 -3.82
N GLY A 102 4.09 0.83 -2.90
CA GLY A 102 3.55 1.54 -1.75
C GLY A 102 3.90 0.86 -0.44
N PHE A 103 3.69 1.58 0.65
CA PHE A 103 3.80 1.01 1.99
C PHE A 103 2.55 1.34 2.79
N LEU A 104 2.18 0.41 3.67
CA LEU A 104 1.14 0.50 4.68
C LEU A 104 1.78 0.16 6.02
N THR A 105 1.64 1.04 7.01
CA THR A 105 1.90 0.73 8.42
C THR A 105 0.64 0.96 9.22
N LEU A 106 0.17 -0.08 9.92
CA LEU A 106 -0.91 0.05 10.90
C LEU A 106 -0.29 0.17 12.30
N ASP A 107 -0.78 1.12 13.11
CA ASP A 107 -0.23 1.34 14.45
C ASP A 107 -0.62 0.22 15.41
N SER A 108 0.36 -0.60 15.81
CA SER A 108 0.13 -1.69 16.75
C SER A 108 -0.45 -1.25 18.10
N ASP A 109 -0.22 0.00 18.52
CA ASP A 109 -0.70 0.54 19.80
C ASP A 109 -2.19 0.93 19.77
N ASP A 110 -2.78 1.05 18.57
CA ASP A 110 -4.16 1.52 18.36
C ASP A 110 -5.10 0.51 17.70
N LEU A 111 -4.60 -0.67 17.30
CA LEU A 111 -5.40 -1.66 16.59
C LEU A 111 -6.33 -2.49 17.46
N GLU A 112 -6.03 -2.67 18.76
CA GLU A 112 -6.81 -3.52 19.67
C GLU A 112 -8.33 -3.28 19.60
N PRO A 113 -8.84 -2.03 19.68
CA PRO A 113 -10.28 -1.77 19.57
C PRO A 113 -10.86 -1.96 18.16
N LEU A 114 -10.03 -2.05 17.11
CA LEU A 114 -10.47 -2.13 15.71
C LEU A 114 -10.50 -3.56 15.18
N VAL A 115 -9.68 -4.44 15.73
CA VAL A 115 -9.59 -5.85 15.33
C VAL A 115 -10.97 -6.52 15.35
N GLY A 116 -11.33 -7.17 14.24
CA GLY A 116 -12.61 -7.85 14.10
C GLY A 116 -13.80 -6.92 13.82
N THR A 117 -13.55 -5.62 13.59
CA THR A 117 -14.59 -4.65 13.21
C THR A 117 -14.42 -4.22 11.76
N GLU A 118 -15.51 -3.79 11.13
CA GLU A 118 -15.45 -3.20 9.78
C GLU A 118 -14.66 -1.88 9.73
N THR A 119 -14.44 -1.23 10.88
CA THR A 119 -13.60 -0.04 10.96
C THR A 119 -12.16 -0.35 10.55
N LEU A 120 -11.63 -1.53 10.92
CA LEU A 120 -10.30 -1.95 10.48
C LEU A 120 -10.25 -2.18 8.96
N THR A 121 -11.27 -2.85 8.41
CA THR A 121 -11.40 -3.01 6.95
C THR A 121 -11.43 -1.65 6.25
N ALA A 122 -12.22 -0.71 6.78
CA ALA A 122 -12.38 0.63 6.22
C ALA A 122 -11.09 1.46 6.30
N LEU A 123 -10.34 1.34 7.40
CA LEU A 123 -9.03 1.96 7.57
C LEU A 123 -8.04 1.42 6.53
N ILE A 124 -7.88 0.10 6.41
CA ILE A 124 -6.96 -0.50 5.44
C ILE A 124 -7.38 -0.10 4.01
N PHE A 125 -8.67 -0.13 3.71
CA PHE A 125 -9.20 0.34 2.42
C PHE A 125 -8.85 1.82 2.14
N HIS A 126 -8.96 2.68 3.15
CA HIS A 126 -8.58 4.10 3.05
C HIS A 126 -7.10 4.27 2.75
N GLU A 127 -6.24 3.62 3.53
CA GLU A 127 -4.78 3.71 3.40
C GLU A 127 -4.28 3.13 2.06
N MET A 128 -4.91 2.06 1.56
CA MET A 128 -4.69 1.56 0.21
C MET A 128 -4.98 2.61 -0.87
N GLY A 129 -5.98 3.47 -0.66
CA GLY A 129 -6.24 4.61 -1.55
C GLY A 129 -5.03 5.53 -1.64
N HIS A 130 -4.36 5.83 -0.51
CA HIS A 130 -3.14 6.62 -0.51
C HIS A 130 -2.00 5.95 -1.27
N ILE A 131 -1.82 4.63 -1.13
CA ILE A 131 -0.85 3.85 -1.92
C ILE A 131 -1.11 3.96 -3.43
N LEU A 132 -2.38 3.90 -3.83
CA LEU A 132 -2.81 4.06 -5.21
C LEU A 132 -2.71 5.52 -5.72
N GLY A 133 -2.38 6.46 -4.83
CA GLY A 133 -2.12 7.86 -5.14
C GLY A 133 -3.28 8.82 -4.85
N PHE A 134 -4.41 8.35 -4.30
CA PHE A 134 -5.51 9.22 -3.90
C PHE A 134 -5.07 10.15 -2.75
N GLY A 135 -5.43 11.44 -2.85
CA GLY A 135 -5.09 12.46 -1.85
C GLY A 135 -3.65 12.98 -1.90
N THR A 136 -2.78 12.42 -2.76
CA THR A 136 -1.41 12.89 -2.98
C THR A 136 -1.16 13.11 -4.47
N LEU A 137 -0.93 12.02 -5.22
CA LEU A 137 -0.58 12.07 -6.65
C LEU A 137 -1.77 12.47 -7.53
N TRP A 138 -2.96 11.94 -7.28
CA TRP A 138 -4.11 12.14 -8.18
C TRP A 138 -4.57 13.59 -8.24
N SER A 139 -4.46 14.33 -7.13
CA SER A 139 -4.68 15.78 -7.11
C SER A 139 -3.63 16.54 -7.91
N GLU A 140 -2.38 16.08 -7.92
CA GLU A 140 -1.29 16.72 -8.64
C GLU A 140 -1.36 16.50 -10.15
N ILE A 141 -1.88 15.34 -10.60
CA ILE A 141 -1.92 14.93 -12.01
C ILE A 141 -3.31 15.02 -12.65
N GLY A 142 -4.30 15.60 -11.96
CA GLY A 142 -5.61 15.92 -12.53
C GLY A 142 -6.54 14.72 -12.73
N LEU A 143 -6.40 13.65 -11.95
CA LEU A 143 -7.27 12.45 -12.02
C LEU A 143 -8.52 12.55 -11.13
N ILE A 144 -8.84 13.74 -10.61
CA ILE A 144 -10.03 14.00 -9.80
C ILE A 144 -10.95 14.91 -10.62
N GLU A 145 -12.10 14.38 -11.07
CA GLU A 145 -13.23 15.20 -11.54
C GLU A 145 -14.28 15.32 -10.41
N GLY A 146 -14.79 16.52 -10.21
CA GLY A 146 -15.86 16.85 -9.26
C GLY A 146 -17.11 17.32 -9.96
#